data_AF-A0A7R9LGQ6-F1
#
_entry.id   AF-A0A7R9LGQ6-F1
#
_cell.length_a   1.000
_cell.length_b   1.000
_cell.length_c   1.000
_cell.angle_alpha   90.00
_cell.angle_beta   90.00
_cell.angle_gamma   90.00
#
_symmetry.space_group_name_H-M   'P 1'
#
loop_
_entity.id
_entity.type
_entity.pdbx_description
1 polymer ?
#
loop_
_entity_poly.entity_id
_entity_poly.type
_entity_poly.pdbx_seq_one_letter_code
_entity_poly.pdbx_strand_id
1 'polypeptide(L)'
;QTLNTEEKLSIQKSYYTFLSILVTNNIMDPFLVIEVPLMEQILITVFQGSVDFPDAVTQRICFQILRKFVEFFGNSSQLAANESEGKGAEKEVKSIGSHEFVQFIYKSIIPACFVAPIRHNEDSQLVNECIICLKTIQSTRGTQELSTYLSSQFFPQHFPNYCNSAQLIQTLIDNDLKATKRALKIFCQQFKQNEIT
;
A
#
# COMPACT_ATOMS: atom_id res chain seq x y z
N GLN A 1 23.02 -20.80 16.15
CA GLN A 1 23.78 -20.29 14.99
C GLN A 1 23.07 -19.03 14.52
N THR A 2 23.68 -17.86 14.70
CA THR A 2 23.08 -16.58 14.29
C THR A 2 23.27 -16.45 12.78
N LEU A 3 22.17 -16.44 12.01
CA LEU A 3 22.22 -16.22 10.56
C LEU A 3 23.02 -14.96 10.26
N ASN A 4 23.89 -15.01 9.24
CA ASN A 4 24.58 -13.82 8.78
C ASN A 4 23.60 -12.86 8.06
N THR A 5 23.98 -11.60 7.87
CA THR A 5 23.07 -10.57 7.33
C THR A 5 22.57 -10.91 5.92
N GLU A 6 23.41 -11.52 5.08
CA GLU A 6 23.05 -11.88 3.71
C GLU A 6 22.04 -13.03 3.66
N GLU A 7 22.22 -14.06 4.50
CA GLU A 7 21.28 -15.17 4.64
C GLU A 7 19.92 -14.69 5.12
N LYS A 8 19.89 -13.74 6.07
CA LYS A 8 18.63 -13.11 6.54
C LYS A 8 17.91 -12.38 5.41
N LEU A 9 18.63 -11.57 4.62
CA LEU A 9 18.05 -10.87 3.48
C LEU A 9 17.55 -11.82 2.40
N SER A 10 18.29 -12.91 2.14
CA SER A 10 17.90 -13.94 1.19
C SER A 10 16.58 -14.62 1.61
N ILE A 11 16.45 -15.01 2.88
CA ILE A 11 15.23 -15.60 3.42
C ILE A 11 14.05 -14.62 3.31
N GLN A 12 14.26 -13.34 3.65
CA GLN A 12 13.22 -12.31 3.51
C GLN A 12 12.76 -12.15 2.06
N LYS A 13 13.68 -12.14 1.10
CA LYS A 13 13.34 -12.11 -0.34
C LYS A 13 12.52 -13.32 -0.76
N SER A 14 12.92 -14.52 -0.32
CA SER A 14 12.17 -15.75 -0.59
C SER A 14 10.77 -15.69 0.00
N TYR A 15 10.62 -15.16 1.22
CA TYR A 15 9.33 -14.96 1.88
C TYR A 15 8.42 -14.01 1.08
N TYR A 16 8.89 -12.82 0.72
CA TYR A 16 8.10 -11.88 -0.10
C TYR A 16 7.76 -12.46 -1.47
N THR A 17 8.71 -13.15 -2.11
CA THR A 17 8.46 -13.81 -3.39
C THR A 17 7.37 -14.87 -3.27
N PHE A 18 7.41 -15.69 -2.22
CA PHE A 18 6.38 -16.69 -1.94
C PHE A 18 5.01 -16.05 -1.74
N LEU A 19 4.90 -15.02 -0.90
CA LEU A 19 3.64 -14.29 -0.71
C LEU A 19 3.14 -13.67 -2.02
N SER A 20 4.03 -13.06 -2.79
CA SER A 20 3.72 -12.49 -4.10
C SER A 20 3.16 -13.54 -5.05
N ILE A 21 3.71 -14.76 -5.07
CA ILE A 21 3.19 -15.85 -5.89
C ILE A 21 1.75 -16.21 -5.46
N LEU A 22 1.48 -16.34 -4.16
CA LEU A 22 0.13 -16.64 -3.69
C LEU A 22 -0.88 -15.58 -4.16
N VAL A 23 -0.60 -14.32 -3.86
CA VAL A 23 -1.56 -13.22 -4.11
C VAL A 23 -1.70 -12.88 -5.59
N THR A 24 -0.64 -13.03 -6.41
CA THR A 24 -0.72 -12.78 -7.86
C THR A 24 -1.48 -13.88 -8.61
N ASN A 25 -1.48 -15.10 -8.07
CA ASN A 25 -2.33 -16.20 -8.54
C ASN A 25 -3.72 -16.21 -7.90
N ASN A 26 -4.10 -15.14 -7.18
CA ASN A 26 -5.37 -14.98 -6.48
C ASN A 26 -5.67 -16.08 -5.44
N ILE A 27 -4.63 -16.70 -4.87
CA ILE A 27 -4.74 -17.68 -3.78
C ILE A 27 -4.85 -16.90 -2.47
N MET A 28 -6.07 -16.49 -2.12
CA MET A 28 -6.34 -15.64 -0.96
C MET A 28 -6.88 -16.39 0.26
N ASP A 29 -7.39 -17.61 0.08
CA ASP A 29 -7.98 -18.42 1.15
C ASP A 29 -7.08 -18.59 2.39
N PRO A 30 -5.75 -18.80 2.27
CA PRO A 30 -4.89 -18.91 3.44
C PRO A 30 -4.96 -17.69 4.35
N PHE A 31 -5.09 -16.48 3.79
CA PHE A 31 -5.12 -15.23 4.56
C PHE A 31 -6.46 -14.99 5.27
N LEU A 32 -7.52 -15.74 4.91
CA LEU A 32 -8.83 -15.68 5.57
C LEU A 32 -8.94 -16.58 6.81
N VAL A 33 -8.10 -17.60 6.90
CA VAL A 33 -8.20 -18.67 7.91
C VAL A 33 -7.14 -18.52 9.02
N ILE A 34 -6.06 -17.78 8.75
CA ILE A 34 -5.05 -17.47 9.77
C ILE A 34 -5.60 -16.59 10.88
N GLU A 35 -4.99 -16.66 12.06
CA GLU A 35 -5.36 -15.82 13.20
C GLU A 35 -5.02 -14.34 12.93
N VAL A 36 -5.87 -13.45 13.41
CA VAL A 36 -5.72 -11.99 13.23
C VAL A 36 -4.32 -11.47 13.59
N PRO A 37 -3.69 -11.84 14.74
CA PRO A 37 -2.35 -11.36 15.07
C PRO A 37 -1.28 -11.78 14.06
N LEU A 38 -1.43 -12.97 13.47
CA LEU A 38 -0.51 -13.44 12.43
C LEU A 38 -0.72 -12.65 11.13
N MET A 39 -1.96 -12.35 10.76
CA MET A 39 -2.26 -11.51 9.60
C MET A 39 -1.70 -10.10 9.77
N GLU A 40 -1.85 -9.49 10.95
CA GLU A 40 -1.26 -8.18 11.27
C GLU A 40 0.27 -8.21 11.14
N GLN A 41 0.92 -9.27 11.63
CA GLN A 41 2.37 -9.44 11.46
C GLN A 41 2.78 -9.55 9.99
N ILE A 42 2.02 -10.29 9.17
CA ILE A 42 2.26 -10.36 7.72
C ILE A 42 2.15 -8.97 7.10
N LEU A 43 1.08 -8.21 7.41
CA LEU A 43 0.87 -6.87 6.90
C LEU A 43 2.00 -5.91 7.28
N ILE A 44 2.39 -5.89 8.56
CA ILE A 44 3.50 -5.06 9.05
C ILE A 44 4.82 -5.45 8.37
N THR A 45 5.08 -6.75 8.24
CA THR A 45 6.32 -7.25 7.61
C THR A 45 6.39 -6.84 6.13
N VAL A 46 5.30 -7.00 5.39
CA VAL A 46 5.22 -6.60 3.99
C VAL A 46 5.30 -5.07 3.85
N PHE A 47 4.68 -4.30 4.74
CA PHE A 47 4.81 -2.85 4.77
C PHE A 47 6.25 -2.40 5.02
N GLN A 48 6.93 -2.96 6.03
CA GLN A 48 8.36 -2.67 6.27
C GLN A 48 9.20 -3.05 5.05
N GLY A 49 8.91 -4.18 4.42
CA GLY A 49 9.54 -4.59 3.17
C GLY A 49 9.33 -3.61 2.00
N SER A 50 8.23 -2.87 1.97
CA SER A 50 7.96 -1.91 0.89
C SER A 50 8.68 -0.56 1.06
N VAL A 51 9.10 -0.21 2.28
CA VAL A 51 9.73 1.10 2.57
C VAL A 51 11.20 1.01 3.00
N ASP A 52 11.59 -0.04 3.71
CA ASP A 52 12.90 -0.13 4.37
C ASP A 52 13.84 -1.16 3.75
N PHE A 53 13.34 -2.02 2.84
CA PHE A 53 14.18 -3.02 2.21
C PHE A 53 15.23 -2.36 1.28
N PRO A 54 16.49 -2.81 1.26
CA PRO A 54 17.57 -2.07 0.59
C PRO A 54 17.47 -1.95 -0.94
N ASP A 55 16.75 -2.86 -1.60
CA ASP A 55 16.58 -2.83 -3.06
C ASP A 55 15.15 -2.58 -3.51
N ALA A 56 15.02 -1.77 -4.57
CA ALA A 56 13.76 -1.33 -5.14
C ALA A 56 12.96 -2.49 -5.77
N VAL A 57 13.62 -3.58 -6.19
CA VAL A 57 12.95 -4.76 -6.76
C VAL A 57 12.11 -5.45 -5.69
N THR A 58 12.66 -5.66 -4.50
CA THR A 58 11.95 -6.27 -3.38
C THR A 58 10.89 -5.34 -2.81
N GLN A 59 11.17 -4.04 -2.71
CA GLN A 59 10.15 -3.06 -2.34
C GLN A 59 8.95 -3.10 -3.29
N ARG A 60 9.20 -3.20 -4.60
CA ARG A 60 8.15 -3.33 -5.61
C ARG A 60 7.33 -4.62 -5.41
N ILE A 61 7.97 -5.75 -5.13
CA ILE A 61 7.27 -7.01 -4.80
C ILE A 61 6.37 -6.81 -3.58
N CYS A 62 6.85 -6.12 -2.55
CA CYS A 62 6.04 -5.81 -1.38
C CYS A 62 4.84 -4.92 -1.72
N PHE A 63 5.00 -3.89 -2.57
CA PHE A 63 3.87 -3.10 -3.06
C PHE A 63 2.88 -3.92 -3.89
N GLN A 64 3.33 -4.90 -4.67
CA GLN A 64 2.44 -5.81 -5.40
C GLN A 64 1.57 -6.63 -4.45
N ILE A 65 2.16 -7.11 -3.34
CA ILE A 65 1.41 -7.82 -2.29
C ILE A 65 0.41 -6.89 -1.63
N LEU A 66 0.83 -5.70 -1.18
CA LEU A 66 -0.06 -4.71 -0.55
C LEU A 66 -1.21 -4.34 -1.47
N ARG A 67 -0.94 -4.09 -2.77
CA ARG A 67 -1.98 -3.82 -3.76
C ARG A 67 -3.00 -4.96 -3.82
N LYS A 68 -2.55 -6.22 -3.88
CA LYS A 68 -3.45 -7.37 -3.92
C LYS A 68 -4.28 -7.52 -2.65
N PHE A 69 -3.70 -7.22 -1.49
CA PHE A 69 -4.46 -7.14 -0.24
C PHE A 69 -5.50 -6.02 -0.26
N VAL A 70 -5.19 -4.85 -0.83
CA VAL A 70 -6.18 -3.78 -1.02
C VAL A 70 -7.32 -4.22 -1.94
N GLU A 71 -7.01 -4.85 -3.08
CA GLU A 71 -8.02 -5.39 -4.00
C GLU A 71 -8.96 -6.38 -3.31
N PHE A 72 -8.43 -7.23 -2.44
CA PHE A 72 -9.19 -8.28 -1.80
C PHE A 72 -9.94 -7.81 -0.54
N PHE A 73 -9.22 -7.29 0.44
CA PHE A 73 -9.79 -6.88 1.73
C PHE A 73 -10.46 -5.50 1.67
N GLY A 74 -9.98 -4.59 0.85
CA GLY A 74 -10.57 -3.26 0.75
C GLY A 74 -11.99 -3.29 0.16
N ASN A 75 -12.29 -4.25 -0.72
CA ASN A 75 -13.63 -4.46 -1.28
C ASN A 75 -14.58 -5.14 -0.27
N SER A 76 -14.06 -5.97 0.64
CA SER A 76 -14.87 -6.64 1.67
C SER A 76 -15.55 -5.66 2.64
N SER A 77 -15.00 -4.45 2.79
CA SER A 77 -15.61 -3.34 3.54
C SER A 77 -16.92 -2.83 2.93
N GLN A 78 -17.11 -2.96 1.61
CA GLN A 78 -18.35 -2.52 0.94
C GLN A 78 -19.46 -3.58 1.06
N LEU A 79 -19.10 -4.86 1.20
CA LEU A 79 -20.06 -5.95 1.37
C LEU A 79 -20.71 -5.93 2.76
N ALA A 80 -19.94 -5.65 3.82
CA ALA A 80 -20.47 -5.55 5.18
C ALA A 80 -21.44 -4.38 5.41
N ALA A 81 -21.35 -3.29 4.62
CA ALA A 81 -22.26 -2.15 4.73
C ALA A 81 -23.66 -2.43 4.16
N ASN A 82 -23.78 -3.42 3.26
CA ASN A 82 -25.05 -3.79 2.62
C ASN A 82 -25.74 -4.98 3.28
N GLU A 83 -25.11 -5.63 4.25
CA GLU A 83 -25.64 -6.83 4.94
C GLU A 83 -26.38 -6.52 6.26
N SER A 84 -26.65 -5.24 6.55
CA SER A 84 -27.47 -4.86 7.73
C SER A 84 -28.97 -5.20 7.62
N GLU A 85 -29.42 -5.88 6.56
CA GLU A 85 -30.78 -6.42 6.47
C GLU A 85 -30.80 -7.84 5.88
N GLY A 86 -30.40 -8.87 6.64
CA GLY A 86 -30.65 -10.24 6.21
C GLY A 86 -29.96 -11.33 7.01
N LYS A 87 -30.73 -12.04 7.84
CA LYS A 87 -30.34 -13.25 8.59
C LYS A 87 -29.62 -14.30 7.73
N GLY A 88 -28.51 -14.86 8.22
CA GLY A 88 -28.05 -16.19 7.80
C GLY A 88 -26.58 -16.52 8.04
N ALA A 89 -26.32 -17.28 9.11
CA ALA A 89 -25.13 -18.10 9.36
C ALA A 89 -23.75 -17.38 9.37
N GLU A 90 -23.36 -16.96 10.57
CA GLU A 90 -22.00 -16.60 10.96
C GLU A 90 -21.02 -17.74 10.64
N LYS A 91 -20.34 -17.63 9.49
CA LYS A 91 -18.99 -18.18 9.38
C LYS A 91 -18.10 -17.08 9.91
N GLU A 92 -17.68 -17.17 11.17
CA GLU A 92 -16.63 -16.32 11.73
C GLU A 92 -15.40 -16.41 10.81
N VAL A 93 -15.30 -15.48 9.85
CA VAL A 93 -14.07 -15.26 9.12
C VAL A 93 -13.16 -14.59 10.13
N LYS A 94 -12.21 -15.34 10.69
CA LYS A 94 -11.16 -14.85 11.60
C LYS A 94 -10.14 -13.98 10.86
N SER A 95 -10.60 -13.12 9.94
CA SER A 95 -9.75 -12.19 9.20
C SER A 95 -9.65 -10.89 9.98
N ILE A 96 -8.60 -10.11 9.67
CA ILE A 96 -8.53 -8.70 10.05
C ILE A 96 -9.86 -8.03 9.70
N GLY A 97 -10.46 -7.32 10.65
CA GLY A 97 -11.72 -6.63 10.44
C GLY A 97 -11.57 -5.59 9.33
N SER A 98 -12.67 -5.33 8.62
CA SER A 98 -12.69 -4.39 7.50
C SER A 98 -12.22 -2.99 7.94
N HIS A 99 -12.49 -2.59 9.18
CA HIS A 99 -12.10 -1.31 9.74
C HIS A 99 -10.59 -1.23 10.03
N GLU A 100 -9.99 -2.24 10.66
CA GLU A 100 -8.56 -2.29 10.98
C GLU A 100 -7.72 -2.24 9.70
N PHE A 101 -8.13 -2.99 8.67
CA PHE A 101 -7.44 -2.97 7.38
C PHE A 101 -7.58 -1.61 6.69
N VAL A 102 -8.75 -0.96 6.76
CA VAL A 102 -8.93 0.42 6.26
C VAL A 102 -7.99 1.38 6.97
N GLN A 103 -7.87 1.32 8.30
CA GLN A 103 -6.90 2.14 9.01
C GLN A 103 -5.46 1.88 8.54
N PHE A 104 -5.11 0.63 8.29
CA PHE A 104 -3.80 0.26 7.77
C PHE A 104 -3.53 0.84 6.37
N ILE A 105 -4.54 0.88 5.48
CA ILE A 105 -4.43 1.54 4.18
C ILE A 105 -4.02 3.02 4.36
N TYR A 106 -4.78 3.76 5.18
CA TYR A 106 -4.60 5.21 5.31
C TYR A 106 -3.33 5.58 6.10
N LYS A 107 -3.03 4.85 7.17
CA LYS A 107 -1.88 5.15 8.06
C LYS A 107 -0.55 4.56 7.59
N SER A 108 -0.56 3.53 6.73
CA SER A 108 0.65 2.82 6.34
C SER A 108 0.83 2.75 4.83
N ILE A 109 -0.13 2.18 4.09
CA ILE A 109 0.05 1.94 2.65
C ILE A 109 0.12 3.25 1.84
N ILE A 110 -0.77 4.20 2.10
CA ILE A 110 -0.75 5.51 1.41
C ILE A 110 0.57 6.24 1.65
N PRO A 111 1.03 6.47 2.90
CA PRO A 111 2.34 7.07 3.15
C PRO A 111 3.49 6.34 2.45
N ALA A 112 3.52 5.00 2.48
CA ALA A 112 4.54 4.21 1.81
C ALA A 112 4.63 4.52 0.31
N CYS A 113 3.49 4.69 -0.37
CA CYS A 113 3.44 5.00 -1.81
C CYS A 113 4.09 6.34 -2.18
N PHE A 114 4.32 7.24 -1.21
CA PHE A 114 5.06 8.49 -1.43
C PHE A 114 6.50 8.39 -0.92
N VAL A 115 6.72 7.76 0.24
CA VAL A 115 8.04 7.66 0.89
C VAL A 115 8.99 6.76 0.12
N ALA A 116 8.56 5.57 -0.33
CA ALA A 116 9.44 4.65 -1.04
C ALA A 116 9.95 5.25 -2.37
N PRO A 117 9.10 5.91 -3.19
CA PRO A 117 9.58 6.68 -4.33
C PRO A 117 10.54 7.81 -4.00
N ILE A 118 10.42 8.51 -2.86
CA ILE A 118 11.41 9.54 -2.49
C ILE A 118 12.81 8.92 -2.37
N ARG A 119 12.92 7.76 -1.69
CA ARG A 119 14.18 7.04 -1.49
C ARG A 119 14.74 6.45 -2.79
N HIS A 120 13.88 5.94 -3.67
CA HIS A 120 14.28 5.23 -4.90
C HIS A 120 13.63 5.79 -6.19
N ASN A 121 13.58 7.12 -6.36
CA ASN A 121 12.83 7.76 -7.48
C ASN A 121 13.34 7.45 -8.90
N GLU A 122 14.53 6.88 -9.01
CA GLU A 122 15.16 6.47 -10.26
C GLU A 122 14.57 5.15 -10.78
N ASP A 123 14.08 4.30 -9.87
CA ASP A 123 13.42 3.05 -10.24
C ASP A 123 12.01 3.31 -10.76
N SER A 124 11.93 3.42 -12.08
CA SER A 124 10.70 3.62 -12.83
C SER A 124 9.65 2.53 -12.59
N GLN A 125 10.05 1.30 -12.24
CA GLN A 125 9.14 0.19 -12.01
C GLN A 125 8.53 0.25 -10.61
N LEU A 126 9.32 0.57 -9.58
CA LEU A 126 8.82 0.83 -8.23
C LEU A 126 7.86 2.02 -8.20
N VAL A 127 8.23 3.14 -8.85
CA VAL A 127 7.37 4.34 -8.94
C VAL A 127 6.04 3.99 -9.61
N ASN A 128 6.07 3.20 -10.68
CA ASN A 128 4.84 2.74 -11.34
C ASN A 128 3.98 1.89 -10.41
N GLU A 129 4.58 0.97 -9.66
CA GLU A 129 3.84 0.09 -8.75
C GLU A 129 3.18 0.88 -7.61
N CYS A 130 3.86 1.89 -7.06
CA CYS A 130 3.27 2.80 -6.06
C CYS A 130 2.05 3.55 -6.63
N ILE A 131 2.14 4.05 -7.86
CA ILE A 131 1.01 4.71 -8.54
C ILE A 131 -0.14 3.75 -8.74
N ILE A 132 0.13 2.51 -9.18
CA ILE A 132 -0.93 1.51 -9.37
C ILE A 132 -1.56 1.15 -8.03
N CYS A 133 -0.77 1.02 -6.95
CA CYS A 133 -1.29 0.78 -5.60
C CYS A 133 -2.24 1.91 -5.14
N LEU A 134 -1.84 3.18 -5.32
CA LEU A 134 -2.71 4.34 -5.03
C LEU A 134 -4.01 4.30 -5.85
N LYS A 135 -3.95 3.90 -7.12
CA LYS A 135 -5.14 3.79 -7.99
C LYS A 135 -6.05 2.62 -7.62
N THR A 136 -5.47 1.52 -7.17
CA THR A 136 -6.23 0.42 -6.59
C THR A 136 -6.98 0.90 -5.35
N ILE A 137 -6.31 1.62 -4.44
CA ILE A 137 -6.96 2.24 -3.27
C ILE A 137 -8.09 3.18 -3.72
N GLN A 138 -7.84 4.03 -4.72
CA GLN A 138 -8.84 4.94 -5.29
C GLN A 138 -10.07 4.20 -5.82
N SER A 139 -9.87 3.07 -6.51
CA SER A 139 -10.95 2.27 -7.10
C SER A 139 -11.74 1.50 -6.03
N THR A 140 -11.07 1.06 -4.97
CA THR A 140 -11.67 0.30 -3.87
C THR A 140 -12.36 1.18 -2.83
N ARG A 141 -11.81 2.35 -2.50
CA ARG A 141 -12.34 3.29 -1.49
C ARG A 141 -13.17 4.43 -2.08
N GLY A 142 -12.98 4.69 -3.36
CA GLY A 142 -13.63 5.80 -4.05
C GLY A 142 -12.74 7.04 -4.13
N THR A 143 -12.86 7.72 -5.27
CA THR A 143 -12.04 8.88 -5.61
C THR A 143 -12.18 10.04 -4.63
N GLN A 144 -13.39 10.32 -4.15
CA GLN A 144 -13.65 11.43 -3.23
C GLN A 144 -13.08 11.20 -1.83
N GLU A 145 -13.15 9.96 -1.32
CA GLU A 145 -12.60 9.60 0.00
C GLU A 145 -11.08 9.80 -0.02
N LEU A 146 -10.41 9.24 -1.04
CA LEU A 146 -8.95 9.37 -1.19
C LEU A 146 -8.50 10.82 -1.40
N SER A 147 -9.17 11.59 -2.27
CA SER A 147 -8.78 12.98 -2.54
C SER A 147 -8.97 13.89 -1.33
N THR A 148 -10.07 13.69 -0.58
CA THR A 148 -10.34 14.43 0.66
C THR A 148 -9.29 14.10 1.71
N TYR A 149 -8.96 12.82 1.90
CA TYR A 149 -7.90 12.42 2.83
C TYR A 149 -6.54 13.02 2.44
N LEU A 150 -6.16 12.93 1.17
CA LEU A 150 -4.88 13.46 0.70
C LEU A 150 -4.77 14.97 0.93
N SER A 151 -5.81 15.72 0.57
CA SER A 151 -5.82 17.19 0.66
C SER A 151 -5.97 17.72 2.08
N SER A 152 -6.81 17.10 2.92
CA SER A 152 -7.13 17.63 4.26
C SER A 152 -6.27 17.08 5.38
N GLN A 153 -5.68 15.88 5.21
CA GLN A 153 -4.92 15.21 6.27
C GLN A 153 -3.48 14.93 5.83
N PHE A 154 -3.29 14.11 4.79
CA PHE A 154 -1.96 13.59 4.45
C PHE A 154 -0.93 14.67 4.09
N PHE A 155 -1.21 15.50 3.06
CA PHE A 155 -0.23 16.51 2.63
C PHE A 155 -0.01 17.60 3.70
N PRO A 156 -1.05 18.15 4.35
CA PRO A 156 -0.84 19.11 5.45
C PRO A 156 -0.02 18.54 6.61
N GLN A 157 -0.19 17.27 6.95
CA GLN A 157 0.49 16.63 8.08
C GLN A 157 1.94 16.23 7.75
N HIS A 158 2.19 15.68 6.57
CA HIS A 158 3.50 15.09 6.23
C HIS A 158 4.34 15.97 5.32
N PHE A 159 3.72 16.85 4.53
CA PHE A 159 4.39 17.69 3.53
C PHE A 159 3.79 19.10 3.49
N PRO A 160 3.74 19.84 4.61
CA PRO A 160 3.03 21.13 4.73
C PRO A 160 3.53 22.19 3.72
N ASN A 161 4.79 22.08 3.28
CA ASN A 161 5.41 23.02 2.36
C ASN A 161 5.24 22.63 0.87
N TYR A 162 4.55 21.52 0.57
CA TYR A 162 4.37 21.08 -0.82
C TYR A 162 3.26 21.87 -1.54
N CYS A 163 3.66 22.88 -2.32
CA CYS A 163 2.74 23.76 -3.04
C CYS A 163 1.98 23.07 -4.18
N ASN A 164 2.51 21.98 -4.76
CA ASN A 164 1.91 21.29 -5.92
C ASN A 164 1.02 20.10 -5.52
N SER A 165 0.64 19.98 -4.24
CA SER A 165 -0.20 18.90 -3.71
C SER A 165 -1.53 18.75 -4.48
N ALA A 166 -2.23 19.86 -4.72
CA ALA A 166 -3.49 19.87 -5.46
C ALA A 166 -3.33 19.32 -6.89
N GLN A 167 -2.25 19.70 -7.60
CA GLN A 167 -1.99 19.20 -8.96
C GLN A 167 -1.68 17.70 -8.94
N LEU A 168 -0.88 17.23 -7.99
CA LEU A 168 -0.57 15.81 -7.85
C LEU A 168 -1.84 14.98 -7.57
N ILE A 169 -2.68 15.44 -6.65
CA ILE A 169 -3.98 14.82 -6.35
C ILE A 169 -4.87 14.81 -7.61
N GLN A 170 -4.94 15.91 -8.35
CA GLN A 170 -5.75 15.98 -9.57
C GLN A 170 -5.26 14.98 -10.64
N THR A 171 -3.95 14.90 -10.87
CA THR A 171 -3.41 13.91 -11.82
C THR A 171 -3.63 12.46 -11.39
N LEU A 172 -3.80 12.19 -10.08
CA LEU A 172 -4.19 10.88 -9.58
C LEU A 172 -5.68 10.61 -9.88
N ILE A 173 -6.54 11.62 -9.69
CA ILE A 173 -7.99 11.57 -9.96
C ILE A 173 -8.27 11.31 -11.45
N ASP A 174 -7.60 12.05 -12.34
CA ASP A 174 -7.82 12.00 -13.80
C ASP A 174 -7.38 10.67 -14.44
N ASN A 175 -6.80 9.76 -13.63
CA ASN A 175 -6.34 8.45 -14.04
C ASN A 175 -5.25 8.47 -15.14
N ASP A 176 -4.61 9.61 -15.40
CA ASP A 176 -3.49 9.73 -16.34
C ASP A 176 -2.18 9.26 -15.70
N LEU A 177 -1.84 7.97 -15.89
CA LEU A 177 -0.61 7.37 -15.37
C LEU A 177 0.66 8.14 -15.75
N LYS A 178 0.71 8.75 -16.95
CA LYS A 178 1.92 9.49 -17.39
C LYS A 178 2.02 10.81 -16.65
N ALA A 179 0.91 11.54 -16.51
CA ALA A 179 0.86 12.77 -15.74
C ALA A 179 1.13 12.51 -14.24
N THR A 180 0.48 11.50 -13.63
CA THR A 180 0.72 11.14 -12.22
C THR A 180 2.19 10.79 -12.00
N LYS A 181 2.81 10.03 -12.90
CA LYS A 181 4.22 9.67 -12.79
C LYS A 181 5.14 10.88 -12.85
N ARG A 182 4.86 11.84 -13.75
CA ARG A 182 5.64 13.09 -13.84
C ARG A 182 5.48 13.91 -12.56
N ALA A 183 4.24 14.09 -12.09
CA ALA A 183 3.96 14.84 -10.86
C ALA A 183 4.61 14.20 -9.63
N LEU A 184 4.54 12.87 -9.49
CA LEU A 184 5.16 12.13 -8.40
C LEU A 184 6.70 12.24 -8.46
N LYS A 185 7.30 12.22 -9.65
CA LYS A 185 8.75 12.46 -9.79
C LYS A 185 9.16 13.86 -9.36
N ILE A 186 8.40 14.89 -9.73
CA ILE A 186 8.63 16.28 -9.30
C ILE A 186 8.53 16.38 -7.78
N PHE A 187 7.49 15.78 -7.19
CA PHE A 187 7.35 15.66 -5.73
C PHE A 187 8.60 15.01 -5.10
N CYS A 188 9.03 13.85 -5.61
CA CYS A 188 10.21 13.15 -5.07
C CYS A 188 11.50 13.97 -5.20
N GLN A 189 11.67 14.76 -6.27
CA GLN A 189 12.85 15.61 -6.44
C GLN A 189 12.90 16.75 -5.40
N GLN A 190 11.75 17.34 -5.07
CA GLN A 190 11.66 18.40 -4.06
C GLN A 190 11.97 17.90 -2.64
N PHE A 191 11.60 16.65 -2.32
CA PHE A 191 11.85 16.04 -1.01
C PHE A 191 13.14 15.21 -0.95
N LYS A 192 13.81 14.96 -2.10
CA LYS A 192 15.20 14.50 -2.11
C LYS A 192 16.18 15.60 -1.68
N GLN A 193 15.83 16.88 -1.90
CA GLN A 193 16.69 18.03 -1.59
C GLN A 193 16.41 18.68 -0.23
N ASN A 194 15.25 18.39 0.37
CA ASN A 194 14.93 18.80 1.73
C ASN A 194 14.93 17.52 2.56
N GLU A 195 16.02 17.27 3.28
CA GLU A 195 16.13 16.17 4.22
C GLU A 195 14.84 16.08 5.04
N ILE A 196 14.22 14.89 4.98
CA ILE A 196 13.20 14.47 5.92
C ILE A 196 13.87 14.56 7.30
N THR A 197 13.70 15.70 7.96
CA THR A 197 14.22 16.01 9.29
C THR A 197 13.07 15.92 10.27
#